data_AF-A0A183FGR2-F1
#
_entry.id   AF-A0A183FGR2-F1
#
_cell.length_a   1.000
_cell.length_b   1.000
_cell.length_c   1.000
_cell.angle_alpha   90.00
_cell.angle_beta   90.00
_cell.angle_gamma   90.00
#
_symmetry.space_group_name_H-M   'P 1'
#
loop_
_entity.id
_entity.type
_entity.pdbx_description
1 polymer ?
#
loop_
_entity_poly.entity_id
_entity_poly.type
_entity_poly.pdbx_seq_one_letter_code
_entity_poly.pdbx_strand_id
1 'polypeptide(L)'
;MSEPSFRLRNVLCEYSMAMPSAVNRVLYPDLKQQVPTFHVFGITPEGKKACVHIHGVLPYLLIRVGADFNSSLLHCITEKINRLIQRELSLKEGNLSKKTFPNYVCRIESVMARSIYGYHEDNEQFAKIFFYNPLHRIKLFSALAREVEEYPIMQPFEAHTPFILQFFIDKSIFGMDEIFFKRVQYRIATQTDSQDAITEGLTVDDVLNS
;
A
#
# COMPACT_ATOMS: atom_id res chain seq x y z
N MET A 1 -25.38 -4.62 -12.23
CA MET A 1 -23.90 -4.62 -12.12
C MET A 1 -23.37 -4.13 -13.44
N SER A 2 -22.63 -3.02 -13.47
CA SER A 2 -22.04 -2.48 -14.71
C SER A 2 -20.98 -3.45 -15.25
N GLU A 3 -20.97 -3.71 -16.55
CA GLU A 3 -19.95 -4.54 -17.18
C GLU A 3 -18.54 -3.98 -16.92
N PRO A 4 -17.54 -4.85 -16.69
CA PRO A 4 -16.17 -4.42 -16.47
C PRO A 4 -15.60 -3.83 -17.77
N SER A 5 -15.10 -2.59 -17.71
CA SER A 5 -14.52 -1.91 -18.87
C SER A 5 -13.21 -2.53 -19.34
N PHE A 6 -12.49 -3.23 -18.46
CA PHE A 6 -11.24 -3.90 -18.81
C PHE A 6 -11.01 -5.12 -17.92
N ARG A 7 -10.42 -6.19 -18.46
CA ARG A 7 -10.04 -7.37 -17.70
C ARG A 7 -8.66 -7.87 -18.11
N LEU A 8 -7.92 -8.39 -17.12
CA LEU A 8 -6.54 -8.84 -17.30
C LEU A 8 -6.29 -10.10 -16.47
N ARG A 9 -5.74 -11.15 -17.08
CA ARG A 9 -5.23 -12.30 -16.33
C ARG A 9 -3.88 -11.95 -15.71
N ASN A 10 -3.79 -11.95 -14.38
CA ASN A 10 -2.56 -11.57 -13.69
C ASN A 10 -1.51 -12.69 -13.75
N VAL A 11 -0.32 -12.39 -14.26
CA VAL A 11 0.78 -13.36 -14.35
C VAL A 11 1.87 -13.02 -13.34
N LEU A 12 2.25 -11.74 -13.27
CA LEU A 12 3.29 -11.25 -12.38
C LEU A 12 2.85 -9.93 -11.76
N CYS A 13 3.11 -9.76 -10.47
CA CYS A 13 2.87 -8.51 -9.77
C CYS A 13 4.17 -8.06 -9.10
N GLU A 14 4.58 -6.85 -9.42
CA GLU A 14 5.74 -6.18 -8.81
C GLU A 14 5.31 -4.84 -8.25
N TYR A 15 6.18 -4.19 -7.47
CA TYR A 15 5.96 -2.80 -7.06
C TYR A 15 7.26 -2.01 -7.18
N SER A 16 7.13 -0.71 -7.46
CA SER A 16 8.25 0.22 -7.38
C SER A 16 7.86 1.47 -6.60
N MET A 17 8.86 2.15 -6.03
CA MET A 17 8.67 3.43 -5.34
C MET A 17 8.77 4.56 -6.36
N ALA A 18 7.76 5.42 -6.44
CA ALA A 18 7.73 6.55 -7.36
C ALA A 18 7.15 7.80 -6.69
N MET A 19 7.43 8.98 -7.25
CA MET A 19 6.75 10.20 -6.82
C MET A 19 5.25 10.14 -7.14
N PRO A 20 4.40 10.81 -6.33
CA PRO A 20 2.96 10.74 -6.50
C PRO A 20 2.51 11.26 -7.87
N SER A 21 1.95 10.35 -8.69
CA SER A 21 1.27 10.70 -9.94
C SER A 21 0.01 11.53 -9.70
N ALA A 22 -0.57 12.12 -10.75
CA ALA A 22 -1.83 12.86 -10.66
C ALA A 22 -2.95 12.02 -10.00
N VAL A 23 -3.02 10.72 -10.32
CA VAL A 23 -3.97 9.77 -9.71
C VAL A 23 -3.76 9.66 -8.20
N ASN A 24 -2.51 9.57 -7.74
CA ASN A 24 -2.22 9.53 -6.30
C ASN A 24 -2.59 10.82 -5.59
N ARG A 25 -2.42 11.99 -6.23
CA ARG A 25 -2.76 13.28 -5.64
C ARG A 25 -4.27 13.47 -5.46
N VAL A 26 -5.08 12.85 -6.31
CA VAL A 26 -6.55 12.83 -6.13
C VAL A 26 -6.93 12.02 -4.89
N LEU A 27 -6.26 10.90 -4.64
CA LEU A 27 -6.51 10.04 -3.48
C LEU A 27 -5.94 10.63 -2.18
N TYR A 28 -4.74 11.22 -2.29
CA TYR A 28 -3.95 11.73 -1.18
C TYR A 28 -3.33 13.09 -1.57
N PRO A 29 -4.03 14.21 -1.32
CA PRO A 29 -3.57 15.53 -1.74
C PRO A 29 -2.27 15.97 -1.04
N ASP A 30 -2.06 15.55 0.20
CA ASP A 30 -0.91 15.95 1.03
C ASP A 30 0.34 15.07 0.83
N LEU A 31 0.33 14.18 -0.17
CA LEU A 31 1.40 13.22 -0.40
C LEU A 31 2.65 13.92 -0.99
N LYS A 32 3.69 14.09 -0.17
CA LYS A 32 4.96 14.74 -0.57
C LYS A 32 6.14 13.78 -0.73
N GLN A 33 5.96 12.51 -0.35
CA GLN A 33 7.01 11.48 -0.38
C GLN A 33 6.75 10.46 -1.49
N GLN A 34 7.79 9.68 -1.82
CA GLN A 34 7.64 8.53 -2.72
C GLN A 34 6.68 7.50 -2.11
N VAL A 35 5.82 6.93 -2.94
CA VAL A 35 4.86 5.90 -2.57
C VAL A 35 4.94 4.70 -3.52
N PRO A 36 4.55 3.51 -3.05
CA PRO A 36 4.54 2.33 -3.90
C PRO A 36 3.47 2.45 -4.99
N THR A 37 3.83 2.02 -6.18
CA THR A 37 2.90 1.72 -7.28
C THR A 37 3.08 0.27 -7.64
N PHE A 38 1.97 -0.47 -7.69
CA PHE A 38 1.97 -1.86 -8.17
C PHE A 38 1.95 -1.90 -9.69
N HIS A 39 2.65 -2.87 -10.25
CA HIS A 39 2.71 -3.18 -11.68
C HIS A 39 2.23 -4.61 -11.86
N VAL A 40 1.01 -4.76 -12.38
CA VAL A 40 0.43 -6.07 -12.68
C VAL A 40 0.62 -6.35 -14.15
N PHE A 41 1.50 -7.29 -14.46
CA PHE A 41 1.72 -7.80 -15.80
C PHE A 41 0.80 -8.97 -16.07
N GLY A 42 0.17 -8.95 -17.24
CA GLY A 42 -0.82 -9.94 -17.59
C GLY A 42 -1.13 -10.01 -19.06
N ILE A 43 -2.12 -10.83 -19.38
CA ILE A 43 -2.60 -11.07 -20.73
C ILE A 43 -4.10 -10.75 -20.76
N THR A 44 -4.52 -9.94 -21.72
CA THR A 44 -5.94 -9.64 -21.93
C THR A 44 -6.63 -10.86 -22.57
N PRO A 45 -7.96 -10.96 -22.54
CA PRO A 45 -8.69 -12.06 -23.19
C PRO A 45 -8.37 -12.21 -24.67
N GLU A 46 -8.00 -11.12 -25.33
CA GLU A 46 -7.62 -11.05 -26.74
C GLU A 46 -6.17 -11.52 -26.98
N GLY A 47 -5.46 -11.94 -25.93
CA GLY A 47 -4.08 -12.44 -26.02
C GLY A 47 -3.01 -11.33 -26.04
N LYS A 48 -3.40 -10.05 -25.87
CA LYS A 48 -2.44 -8.94 -25.82
C LYS A 48 -1.78 -8.87 -24.44
N LYS A 49 -0.47 -8.67 -24.40
CA LYS A 49 0.26 -8.41 -23.15
C LYS A 49 -0.01 -6.99 -22.69
N ALA A 50 -0.36 -6.81 -21.42
CA ALA A 50 -0.59 -5.50 -20.84
C ALA A 50 0.04 -5.38 -19.45
N CYS A 51 0.37 -4.15 -19.07
CA CYS A 51 0.83 -3.79 -17.74
C CYS A 51 -0.12 -2.77 -17.13
N VAL A 52 -0.69 -3.10 -15.97
CA VAL A 52 -1.59 -2.22 -15.24
C VAL A 52 -0.87 -1.63 -14.04
N HIS A 53 -0.80 -0.30 -14.01
CA HIS A 53 -0.26 0.45 -12.88
C HIS A 53 -1.37 0.73 -11.87
N ILE A 54 -1.25 0.17 -10.66
CA ILE A 54 -2.22 0.36 -9.57
C ILE A 54 -1.63 1.31 -8.54
N HIS A 55 -2.33 2.42 -8.33
CA HIS A 55 -1.95 3.52 -7.44
C HIS A 55 -2.82 3.53 -6.17
N GLY A 56 -2.37 4.22 -5.13
CA GLY A 56 -3.16 4.47 -3.92
C GLY A 56 -3.14 3.37 -2.84
N VAL A 57 -2.44 2.26 -3.06
CA VAL A 57 -2.30 1.19 -2.08
C VAL A 57 -1.10 1.46 -1.18
N LEU A 58 -1.32 1.55 0.13
CA LEU A 58 -0.28 1.82 1.11
C LEU A 58 -0.08 0.60 2.03
N PRO A 59 1.17 0.25 2.35
CA PRO A 59 1.48 -0.80 3.32
C PRO A 59 0.96 -0.42 4.70
N TYR A 60 0.45 -1.40 5.44
CA TYR A 60 -0.02 -1.18 6.80
C TYR A 60 0.39 -2.30 7.76
N LEU A 61 0.34 -2.00 9.05
CA LEU A 61 0.39 -2.97 10.14
C LEU A 61 -0.58 -2.56 11.25
N LEU A 62 -0.99 -3.51 12.08
CA LEU A 62 -1.90 -3.24 13.19
C LEU A 62 -1.19 -3.41 14.55
N ILE A 63 -1.58 -2.60 15.53
CA ILE A 63 -1.15 -2.72 16.93
C ILE A 63 -2.37 -2.60 17.83
N ARG A 64 -2.44 -3.37 18.91
CA ARG A 64 -3.51 -3.25 19.91
C ARG A 64 -3.43 -1.92 20.63
N VAL A 65 -4.58 -1.32 20.89
CA VAL A 65 -4.70 -0.10 21.67
C VAL A 65 -5.59 -0.39 22.86
N GLY A 66 -5.02 -0.36 24.06
CA GLY A 66 -5.73 -0.63 25.32
C GLY A 66 -6.47 0.58 25.90
N ALA A 67 -6.66 1.63 25.12
CA ALA A 67 -7.27 2.89 25.54
C ALA A 67 -8.04 3.51 24.38
N ASP A 68 -9.00 4.38 24.70
CA ASP A 68 -9.79 5.08 23.68
C ASP A 68 -8.90 5.91 22.75
N PHE A 69 -9.19 5.81 21.45
CA PHE A 69 -8.53 6.59 20.41
C PHE A 69 -8.79 8.09 20.60
N ASN A 70 -7.83 8.77 21.24
CA ASN A 70 -7.81 10.22 21.37
C ASN A 70 -6.65 10.83 20.56
N SER A 71 -6.76 12.13 20.24
CA SER A 71 -5.77 12.84 19.41
C SER A 71 -4.37 12.86 20.06
N SER A 72 -4.30 12.92 21.39
CA SER A 72 -3.04 12.86 22.14
C SER A 72 -2.35 11.50 22.01
N LEU A 73 -3.11 10.41 22.09
CA LEU A 73 -2.63 9.04 21.95
C LEU A 73 -2.13 8.79 20.53
N LEU A 74 -2.87 9.27 19.52
CA LEU A 74 -2.45 9.22 18.12
C LEU A 74 -1.08 9.90 17.91
N HIS A 75 -0.91 11.09 18.50
CA HIS A 75 0.36 11.81 18.46
C HIS A 75 1.48 11.01 19.15
N CYS A 76 1.23 10.50 20.37
CA CYS A 76 2.20 9.68 21.10
C CYS A 76 2.60 8.39 20.34
N ILE A 77 1.64 7.70 19.73
CA ILE A 77 1.89 6.50 18.92
C ILE A 77 2.74 6.87 17.70
N THR A 78 2.38 7.94 16.99
CA THR A 78 3.10 8.41 15.80
C THR A 78 4.55 8.75 16.13
N GLU A 79 4.78 9.53 17.19
CA GLU A 79 6.13 9.88 17.65
C GLU A 79 6.95 8.66 18.08
N LYS A 80 6.33 7.74 18.82
CA LYS A 80 7.00 6.49 19.24
C LYS A 80 7.39 5.66 18.02
N ILE A 81 6.49 5.49 17.06
CA ILE A 81 6.76 4.76 15.80
C ILE A 81 7.87 5.42 15.01
N ASN A 82 7.83 6.74 14.83
CA ASN A 82 8.84 7.48 14.08
C ASN A 82 10.22 7.29 14.72
N ARG A 83 10.32 7.38 16.05
CA ARG A 83 11.56 7.13 16.80
C ARG A 83 12.06 5.69 16.65
N LEU A 84 11.18 4.69 16.71
CA LEU A 84 11.54 3.28 16.55
C LEU A 84 12.09 2.99 15.14
N ILE A 85 11.41 3.49 14.10
CA ILE A 85 11.85 3.34 12.71
C ILE A 85 13.19 4.05 12.50
N GLN A 86 13.33 5.27 13.00
CA GLN A 86 14.57 6.04 12.88
C GLN A 86 15.74 5.31 13.54
N ARG A 87 15.54 4.71 14.73
CA ARG A 87 16.55 3.89 15.40
C ARG A 87 16.98 2.72 14.51
N GLU A 88 16.04 1.96 13.94
CA GLU A 88 16.34 0.80 13.09
C GLU A 88 17.03 1.15 11.77
N LEU A 89 16.73 2.32 11.19
CA LEU A 89 17.42 2.81 10.00
C LEU A 89 18.85 3.23 10.35
N SER A 90 19.03 4.00 11.43
CA SER A 90 20.34 4.49 11.88
C SER A 90 21.32 3.37 12.21
N LEU A 91 20.82 2.24 12.74
CA LEU A 91 21.64 1.05 13.04
C LEU A 91 22.25 0.41 11.79
N LYS A 92 21.59 0.51 10.62
CA LYS A 92 22.08 -0.08 9.37
C LYS A 92 22.88 0.89 8.50
N GLU A 93 22.59 2.19 8.58
CA GLU A 93 23.17 3.19 7.68
C GLU A 93 24.37 3.97 8.26
N GLY A 94 24.83 3.62 9.47
CA GLY A 94 26.09 4.15 10.03
C GLY A 94 26.15 5.68 10.08
N ASN A 95 25.46 6.31 11.04
CA ASN A 95 25.62 7.72 11.43
C ASN A 95 25.69 8.79 10.32
N LEU A 96 25.18 8.53 9.11
CA LEU A 96 25.14 9.52 8.03
C LEU A 96 23.77 10.19 8.01
N SER A 97 23.75 11.40 8.55
CA SER A 97 22.70 12.41 8.52
C SER A 97 21.59 12.30 9.58
N LYS A 98 21.71 13.17 10.60
CA LYS A 98 20.57 13.71 11.36
C LYS A 98 19.68 14.51 10.42
N LYS A 99 18.91 13.85 9.55
CA LYS A 99 17.81 14.51 8.84
C LYS A 99 16.64 14.64 9.81
N THR A 100 16.05 15.84 9.84
CA THR A 100 14.75 16.19 10.42
C THR A 100 13.82 14.98 10.42
N PHE A 101 13.26 14.61 11.59
CA PHE A 101 12.37 13.46 11.77
C PHE A 101 11.49 13.24 10.54
N PRO A 102 11.84 12.30 9.64
CA PRO A 102 11.02 12.07 8.47
C PRO A 102 9.73 11.47 9.00
N ASN A 103 8.59 12.11 8.74
CA ASN A 103 7.31 11.49 9.06
C ASN A 103 7.19 10.20 8.22
N TYR A 104 7.35 9.03 8.85
CA TYR A 104 7.33 7.74 8.16
C TYR A 104 5.91 7.18 8.07
N VAL A 105 5.03 7.65 8.95
CA VAL A 105 3.61 7.29 9.04
C VAL A 105 2.81 8.20 8.12
N CYS A 106 1.99 7.59 7.27
CA CYS A 106 1.08 8.33 6.41
C CYS A 106 -0.19 8.74 7.16
N ARG A 107 -0.82 7.77 7.85
CA ARG A 107 -2.01 7.98 8.68
C ARG A 107 -2.22 6.80 9.60
N ILE A 108 -3.07 7.01 10.62
CA ILE A 108 -3.47 5.98 11.56
C ILE A 108 -5.01 5.97 11.61
N GLU A 109 -5.59 4.79 11.45
CA GLU A 109 -7.03 4.57 11.53
C GLU A 109 -7.35 3.67 12.73
N SER A 110 -8.47 3.93 13.40
CA SER A 110 -8.98 3.05 14.46
C SER A 110 -9.81 1.94 13.83
N VAL A 111 -9.57 0.70 14.25
CA VAL A 111 -10.28 -0.48 13.76
C VAL A 111 -10.66 -1.36 14.95
N MET A 112 -11.93 -1.76 15.03
CA MET A 112 -12.36 -2.82 15.94
C MET A 112 -12.13 -4.16 15.25
N ALA A 113 -11.31 -5.00 15.87
CA ALA A 113 -10.97 -6.31 15.32
C ALA A 113 -10.79 -7.33 16.44
N ARG A 114 -10.63 -8.60 16.06
CA ARG A 114 -10.40 -9.69 17.00
C ARG A 114 -9.16 -10.45 16.61
N SER A 115 -8.29 -10.72 17.58
CA SER A 115 -7.12 -11.57 17.38
C SER A 115 -7.55 -13.00 17.05
N ILE A 116 -6.93 -13.57 16.01
CA ILE A 116 -7.10 -14.99 15.66
C ILE A 116 -6.41 -15.90 16.68
N TYR A 117 -5.32 -15.43 17.28
CA TYR A 117 -4.56 -16.20 18.26
C TYR A 117 -5.16 -16.04 19.66
N GLY A 118 -5.53 -17.16 20.29
CA GLY A 118 -6.21 -17.21 21.58
C GLY A 118 -7.74 -17.12 21.46
N TYR A 119 -8.44 -17.39 22.57
CA TYR A 119 -9.89 -17.17 22.66
C TYR A 119 -10.15 -15.75 23.14
N HIS A 120 -10.90 -14.99 22.34
CA HIS A 120 -11.34 -13.62 22.64
C HIS A 120 -12.85 -13.54 22.36
N GLU A 121 -13.63 -13.17 23.37
CA GLU A 121 -15.09 -13.07 23.24
C GLU A 121 -15.48 -11.77 22.53
N ASP A 122 -14.89 -10.66 22.97
CA ASP A 122 -15.17 -9.33 22.45
C ASP A 122 -14.19 -8.85 21.38
N ASN A 123 -14.60 -7.83 20.63
CA ASN A 123 -13.70 -7.10 19.74
C ASN A 123 -12.82 -6.14 20.56
N GLU A 124 -11.54 -6.10 20.23
CA GLU A 124 -10.58 -5.17 20.81
C GLU A 124 -10.34 -4.00 19.85
N GLN A 125 -9.87 -2.88 20.40
CA GLN A 125 -9.48 -1.72 19.59
C GLN A 125 -8.06 -1.86 19.07
N PHE A 126 -7.88 -1.66 17.77
CA PHE A 126 -6.59 -1.67 17.08
C PHE A 126 -6.31 -0.34 16.37
N ALA A 127 -5.04 0.00 16.27
CA ALA A 127 -4.53 1.07 15.42
C ALA A 127 -3.99 0.46 14.12
N LYS A 128 -4.64 0.75 13.00
CA LYS A 128 -4.16 0.43 11.65
C LYS A 128 -3.27 1.56 11.16
N ILE A 129 -1.97 1.31 11.12
CA ILE A 129 -0.94 2.31 10.79
C ILE A 129 -0.51 2.11 9.34
N PHE A 130 -0.65 3.14 8.53
CA PHE A 130 -0.23 3.16 7.12
C PHE A 130 1.12 3.84 6.95
N PHE A 131 1.97 3.32 6.07
CA PHE A 131 3.30 3.87 5.80
C PHE A 131 3.43 4.31 4.35
N TYR A 132 4.32 5.26 4.09
CA TYR A 132 4.67 5.65 2.71
C TYR A 132 5.50 4.59 1.99
N ASN A 133 6.35 3.86 2.71
CA ASN A 133 7.26 2.87 2.15
C ASN A 133 7.10 1.51 2.84
N PRO A 134 6.95 0.38 2.10
CA PRO A 134 6.89 -0.96 2.68
C PRO A 134 8.11 -1.31 3.54
N LEU A 135 9.27 -0.71 3.28
CA LEU A 135 10.47 -0.88 4.10
C LEU A 135 10.26 -0.38 5.53
N HIS A 136 9.57 0.75 5.73
CA HIS A 136 9.32 1.30 7.07
C HIS A 136 8.49 0.35 7.93
N ARG A 137 7.52 -0.35 7.32
CA ARG A 137 6.74 -1.41 7.96
C ARG A 137 7.63 -2.54 8.47
N ILE A 138 8.58 -3.01 7.64
CA ILE A 138 9.51 -4.09 8.00
C ILE A 138 10.45 -3.64 9.14
N LYS A 139 10.92 -2.39 9.11
CA LYS A 139 11.74 -1.81 10.19
C LYS A 139 10.96 -1.73 11.49
N LEU A 140 9.74 -1.22 11.44
CA LEU A 140 8.90 -1.14 12.63
C LEU A 140 8.60 -2.53 13.18
N PHE A 141 8.30 -3.52 12.33
CA PHE A 141 8.13 -4.91 12.77
C PHE A 141 9.36 -5.43 13.53
N SER A 142 10.56 -5.18 13.01
CA SER A 142 11.82 -5.58 13.65
C SER A 142 12.06 -4.86 14.97
N ALA A 143 11.70 -3.58 15.06
CA ALA A 143 11.79 -2.79 16.28
C ALA A 143 10.83 -3.31 17.35
N LEU A 144 9.55 -3.47 16.98
CA LEU A 144 8.49 -3.94 17.86
C LEU A 144 8.78 -5.34 18.38
N ALA A 145 9.33 -6.24 17.56
CA ALA A 145 9.68 -7.59 17.99
C ALA A 145 10.62 -7.61 19.21
N ARG A 146 11.48 -6.59 19.40
CA ARG A 146 12.34 -6.47 20.60
C ARG A 146 11.61 -5.83 21.77
N GLU A 147 10.74 -4.86 21.50
CA GLU A 147 9.98 -4.15 22.52
C GLU A 147 8.86 -5.03 23.12
N VAL A 148 8.39 -6.07 22.40
CA VAL A 148 7.35 -7.00 22.88
C VAL A 148 7.78 -7.77 24.13
N GLU A 149 9.07 -8.02 24.31
CA GLU A 149 9.58 -8.71 25.52
C GLU A 149 9.29 -7.91 26.80
N GLU A 150 9.40 -6.58 26.74
CA GLU A 150 9.11 -5.68 27.87
C GLU A 150 7.65 -5.19 27.87
N TYR A 151 7.08 -4.98 26.68
CA TYR A 151 5.74 -4.42 26.47
C TYR A 151 4.90 -5.30 25.53
N PRO A 152 4.23 -6.36 26.06
CA PRO A 152 3.47 -7.30 25.24
C PRO A 152 2.33 -6.67 24.41
N ILE A 153 1.75 -5.56 24.87
CA ILE A 153 0.69 -4.82 24.14
C ILE A 153 1.16 -4.28 22.78
N MET A 154 2.47 -4.11 22.59
CA MET A 154 3.08 -3.61 21.36
C MET A 154 3.24 -4.70 20.28
N GLN A 155 2.65 -5.88 20.49
CA GLN A 155 2.69 -6.96 19.51
C GLN A 155 2.15 -6.49 18.16
N PRO A 156 2.94 -6.62 17.07
CA PRO A 156 2.51 -6.26 15.74
C PRO A 156 1.61 -7.36 15.13
N PHE A 157 0.50 -6.94 14.53
CA PHE A 157 -0.44 -7.77 13.80
C PHE A 157 -0.36 -7.47 12.30
N GLU A 158 -0.53 -8.51 11.47
CA GLU A 158 -0.40 -8.48 10.00
C GLU A 158 0.94 -7.96 9.46
N ALA A 159 1.95 -7.82 10.32
CA ALA A 159 3.24 -7.24 9.92
C ALA A 159 4.14 -8.22 9.13
N HIS A 160 3.90 -9.53 9.26
CA HIS A 160 4.67 -10.58 8.58
C HIS A 160 4.26 -10.76 7.11
N THR A 161 3.06 -10.34 6.73
CA THR A 161 2.52 -10.55 5.38
C THR A 161 3.27 -9.65 4.37
N PRO A 162 3.89 -10.23 3.33
CA PRO A 162 4.53 -9.46 2.25
C PRO A 162 3.57 -8.44 1.63
N PHE A 163 4.08 -7.28 1.22
CA PHE A 163 3.23 -6.17 0.77
C PHE A 163 2.36 -6.51 -0.45
N ILE A 164 2.91 -7.26 -1.41
CA ILE A 164 2.15 -7.75 -2.57
C ILE A 164 1.01 -8.69 -2.14
N LEU A 165 1.29 -9.61 -1.20
CA LEU A 165 0.28 -10.55 -0.70
C LEU A 165 -0.81 -9.85 0.09
N GLN A 166 -0.46 -8.82 0.88
CA GLN A 166 -1.43 -7.99 1.58
C GLN A 166 -2.41 -7.33 0.59
N PHE A 167 -1.89 -6.77 -0.51
CA PHE A 167 -2.73 -6.22 -1.59
C PHE A 167 -3.63 -7.28 -2.22
N PHE A 168 -3.13 -8.50 -2.46
CA PHE A 168 -3.90 -9.58 -3.06
C PHE A 168 -5.05 -10.02 -2.14
N ILE A 169 -4.78 -10.16 -0.84
CA ILE A 169 -5.78 -10.51 0.17
C ILE A 169 -6.86 -9.41 0.26
N ASP A 170 -6.45 -8.15 0.39
CA ASP A 170 -7.36 -7.00 0.52
C ASP A 170 -8.33 -6.84 -0.66
N LYS A 171 -7.90 -7.22 -1.86
CA LYS A 171 -8.68 -7.11 -3.11
C LYS A 171 -9.21 -8.44 -3.62
N SER A 172 -9.04 -9.52 -2.85
CA SER A 172 -9.43 -10.89 -3.25
C SER A 172 -8.90 -11.28 -4.62
N ILE A 173 -7.66 -10.91 -4.91
CA ILE A 173 -6.95 -11.25 -6.15
C ILE A 173 -6.24 -12.58 -5.93
N PHE A 174 -6.53 -13.55 -6.78
CA PHE A 174 -5.84 -14.84 -6.79
C PHE A 174 -4.73 -14.85 -7.85
N GLY A 175 -3.78 -15.79 -7.71
CA GLY A 175 -2.73 -15.97 -8.71
C GLY A 175 -3.29 -16.59 -9.98
N MET A 176 -2.86 -16.09 -11.14
CA MET A 176 -3.31 -16.57 -12.46
C MET A 176 -4.80 -16.36 -12.75
N ASP A 177 -5.46 -15.48 -12.00
CA ASP A 177 -6.89 -15.19 -12.09
C ASP A 177 -7.16 -13.92 -12.91
N GLU A 178 -8.41 -13.72 -13.33
CA GLU A 178 -8.83 -12.52 -14.05
C GLU A 178 -9.15 -11.38 -13.09
N ILE A 179 -8.45 -10.26 -13.24
CA ILE A 179 -8.75 -9.02 -12.52
C ILE A 179 -9.67 -8.17 -13.38
N PHE A 180 -10.81 -7.80 -12.82
CA PHE A 180 -11.81 -6.95 -13.47
C PHE A 180 -11.67 -5.49 -13.02
N PHE A 181 -11.49 -4.59 -13.98
CA PHE A 181 -11.35 -3.16 -13.75
C PHE A 181 -12.58 -2.42 -14.27
N LYS A 182 -13.22 -1.64 -13.38
CA LYS A 182 -14.37 -0.81 -13.73
C LYS A 182 -14.00 0.47 -14.47
N ARG A 183 -12.83 1.03 -14.18
CA ARG A 183 -12.32 2.27 -14.76
C ARG A 183 -10.83 2.11 -14.98
N VAL A 184 -10.37 2.41 -16.18
CA VAL A 184 -8.96 2.37 -16.56
C VAL A 184 -8.59 3.67 -17.26
N GLN A 185 -7.34 4.07 -17.11
CA GLN A 185 -6.75 5.19 -17.83
C GLN A 185 -5.56 4.64 -18.61
N TYR A 186 -5.52 4.90 -19.91
CA TYR A 186 -4.44 4.41 -20.76
C TYR A 186 -3.30 5.43 -20.78
N ARG A 187 -2.07 4.92 -20.81
CA ARG A 187 -0.88 5.74 -21.02
C ARG A 187 -0.51 5.65 -22.49
N ILE A 188 -0.48 6.80 -23.16
CA ILE A 188 -0.05 6.89 -24.55
C ILE A 188 1.43 7.26 -24.56
N ALA A 189 2.22 6.59 -25.40
CA ALA A 189 3.61 6.97 -25.61
C ALA A 189 3.67 8.21 -26.50
N THR A 190 4.65 9.09 -26.27
CA THR A 190 4.81 10.34 -27.03
C THR A 190 5.11 10.13 -28.54
N GLN A 191 5.34 8.88 -28.97
CA GLN A 191 5.74 8.51 -30.34
C GLN A 191 4.79 7.47 -30.98
N THR A 192 3.55 7.38 -30.52
CA THR A 192 2.53 6.49 -31.15
C THR A 192 1.71 7.26 -32.17
N ASP A 193 1.49 6.68 -33.34
CA ASP A 193 0.66 7.29 -34.38
C ASP A 193 -0.80 7.29 -33.89
N SER A 194 -1.56 8.36 -34.17
CA SER A 194 -2.95 8.56 -33.72
C SER A 194 -3.91 7.41 -34.07
N GLN A 195 -3.56 6.57 -35.04
CA GLN A 195 -4.37 5.45 -35.52
C GLN A 195 -4.05 4.10 -34.85
N ASP A 196 -3.07 4.03 -33.95
CA ASP A 196 -2.70 2.78 -33.31
C ASP A 196 -3.83 2.28 -32.40
N ALA A 197 -4.27 1.03 -32.63
CA ALA A 197 -5.32 0.40 -31.84
C ALA A 197 -4.76 -0.10 -30.50
N ILE A 198 -5.07 0.61 -29.41
CA ILE A 198 -4.63 0.23 -28.05
C ILE A 198 -5.36 -1.04 -27.59
N THR A 199 -6.66 -1.14 -27.86
CA THR A 199 -7.51 -2.32 -27.61
C THR A 199 -8.65 -2.33 -28.63
N GLU A 200 -9.33 -3.46 -28.88
CA GLU A 200 -10.42 -3.49 -29.89
C GLU A 200 -11.49 -2.43 -29.57
N GLY A 201 -11.65 -1.46 -30.47
CA GLY A 201 -12.61 -0.34 -30.36
C GLY A 201 -12.09 0.94 -29.67
N LEU A 202 -10.83 0.98 -29.22
CA LEU A 202 -10.22 2.16 -28.61
C LEU A 202 -8.95 2.56 -29.37
N THR A 203 -9.04 3.67 -30.10
CA THR A 203 -7.90 4.31 -30.77
C THR A 203 -7.18 5.26 -29.82
N VAL A 204 -5.94 5.64 -30.15
CA VAL A 204 -5.20 6.67 -29.41
C VAL A 204 -6.01 7.98 -29.34
N ASP A 205 -6.72 8.33 -30.41
CA ASP A 205 -7.59 9.51 -30.46
C ASP A 205 -8.79 9.42 -29.50
N ASP A 206 -9.38 8.24 -29.31
CA ASP A 206 -10.48 8.05 -28.35
C ASP A 206 -10.01 8.26 -26.90
N VAL A 207 -8.77 7.87 -26.59
CA VAL A 207 -8.16 8.05 -25.27
C VAL A 207 -7.74 9.50 -25.01
N LEU A 208 -7.29 10.23 -26.04
CA LEU A 208 -6.94 11.66 -25.91
C LEU A 208 -8.17 12.54 -25.70
N ASN A 209 -9.33 12.13 -26.22
CA ASN A 209 -10.58 12.88 -26.17
C ASN A 209 -11.52 12.48 -25.01
N SER A 210 -11.14 11.49 -24.20
CA SER A 210 -11.89 10.97 -23.03
C SER A 210 -11.43 11.54 -21.70
#